data_AF-A0A383E0D7-F1
#
_entry.id   AF-A0A383E0D7-F1
#
_cell.length_a   1.000
_cell.length_b   1.000
_cell.length_c   1.000
_cell.angle_alpha   90.00
_cell.angle_beta   90.00
_cell.angle_gamma   90.00
#
_symmetry.space_group_name_H-M   'P 1'
#
loop_
_entity.id
_entity.type
_entity.pdbx_description
1 polymer ?
#
loop_
_entity_poly.entity_id
_entity_poly.type
_entity_poly.pdbx_seq_one_letter_code
_entity_poly.pdbx_strand_id
1 'polypeptide(L)'
;MTEFIGKFFARLLPLLLFLVIMVVVSRYVFGVGQTGIQELALYLHALIFLGCAGWAYIADEHVRVDIFYQNASPAYKKLINNLGIILFLAPAMGIIGFYSIDFVATSWA
;
A
#
# COMPACT_ATOMS: atom_id res chain seq x y z
N MET A 1 17.24 8.47 -2.49
CA MET A 1 16.95 7.46 -1.44
C MET A 1 15.58 6.81 -1.66
N THR A 2 14.50 7.58 -1.75
CA THR A 2 13.14 7.07 -1.98
C THR A 2 12.98 6.30 -3.29
N GLU A 3 13.63 6.73 -4.38
CA GLU A 3 13.57 6.02 -5.67
C GLU A 3 14.24 4.63 -5.61
N PHE A 4 15.37 4.49 -4.93
CA PHE A 4 16.04 3.20 -4.75
C PHE A 4 15.16 2.22 -3.98
N ILE A 5 14.58 2.70 -2.87
CA ILE A 5 13.67 1.92 -2.02
C ILE A 5 12.41 1.50 -2.82
N GLY A 6 11.78 2.44 -3.53
CA GLY A 6 10.61 2.15 -4.36
C GLY A 6 10.91 1.14 -5.47
N LYS A 7 12.02 1.31 -6.20
CA LYS A 7 12.46 0.34 -7.22
C LYS A 7 12.79 -1.02 -6.63
N PHE A 8 13.31 -1.09 -5.40
CA PHE A 8 13.57 -2.36 -4.72
C PHE A 8 12.26 -3.13 -4.47
N PHE A 9 11.27 -2.48 -3.86
CA PHE A 9 9.97 -3.10 -3.59
C PHE A 9 9.20 -3.44 -4.86
N ALA A 10 9.25 -2.59 -5.89
CA ALA A 10 8.61 -2.86 -7.18
C ALA A 10 9.11 -4.15 -7.85
N ARG A 11 10.37 -4.57 -7.61
CA ARG A 11 10.91 -5.84 -8.13
C ARG A 11 10.27 -7.08 -7.51
N LEU A 12 9.50 -6.95 -6.43
CA LEU A 12 8.75 -8.05 -5.83
C LEU A 12 7.40 -8.30 -6.52
N LEU A 13 6.96 -7.42 -7.44
CA LEU A 13 5.71 -7.60 -8.18
C LEU A 13 5.59 -8.93 -8.94
N PRO A 14 6.63 -9.44 -9.63
CA PRO A 14 6.57 -10.75 -10.29
C PRO A 14 6.36 -11.89 -9.29
N LEU A 15 6.93 -11.79 -8.09
CA LEU A 15 6.72 -12.78 -7.02
C LEU A 15 5.27 -12.75 -6.53
N LEU A 16 4.70 -11.55 -6.33
CA LEU A 16 3.29 -11.41 -5.98
C LEU A 16 2.38 -12.02 -7.06
N LEU A 17 2.64 -11.72 -8.34
CA LEU A 17 1.90 -12.29 -9.46
C LEU A 17 1.93 -13.82 -9.43
N PHE A 18 3.11 -14.40 -9.21
CA PHE A 18 3.27 -15.85 -9.10
C PHE A 18 2.45 -16.46 -7.95
N LEU A 19 2.46 -15.83 -6.76
CA LEU A 19 1.65 -16.28 -5.62
C LEU A 19 0.15 -16.21 -5.93
N VAL A 20 -0.30 -15.14 -6.57
CA VAL A 20 -1.73 -15.00 -6.96
C VAL A 20 -2.11 -16.06 -7.99
N ILE A 21 -1.25 -16.38 -8.95
CA ILE A 21 -1.48 -17.48 -9.90
C ILE A 21 -1.64 -18.81 -9.14
N MET A 22 -0.79 -19.10 -8.16
CA MET A 22 -0.92 -20.30 -7.33
C MET A 22 -2.26 -20.36 -6.59
N VAL A 23 -2.71 -19.24 -6.01
CA VAL A 23 -4.01 -19.16 -5.32
C VAL A 23 -5.17 -19.44 -6.29
N VAL A 24 -5.14 -18.81 -7.47
CA VAL A 24 -6.18 -18.97 -8.52
C VAL A 24 -6.20 -20.41 -9.02
N VAL A 25 -5.05 -20.97 -9.39
CA VAL A 25 -4.95 -22.36 -9.87
C VAL A 25 -5.41 -23.35 -8.80
N SER A 26 -4.96 -23.21 -7.55
CA SER A 26 -5.40 -24.06 -6.44
C SER A 26 -6.92 -24.02 -6.27
N ARG A 27 -7.51 -22.82 -6.33
CA ARG A 27 -8.95 -22.64 -6.12
C ARG A 27 -9.78 -23.18 -7.28
N TYR A 28 -9.43 -22.85 -8.52
CA TYR A 28 -10.30 -23.12 -9.68
C TYR A 28 -9.99 -24.42 -10.41
N VAL A 29 -8.73 -24.89 -10.37
CA VAL A 29 -8.35 -26.17 -11.02
C VAL A 29 -8.47 -27.31 -10.03
N PHE A 30 -7.95 -27.12 -8.81
CA PHE A 30 -7.89 -28.18 -7.80
C PHE A 30 -9.04 -28.12 -6.79
N GLY A 31 -9.85 -27.05 -6.77
CA GLY A 31 -10.95 -26.90 -5.83
C GLY A 31 -10.51 -26.68 -4.37
N VAL A 32 -9.23 -26.39 -4.12
CA VAL A 32 -8.66 -26.26 -2.76
C VAL A 32 -8.29 -24.80 -2.48
N GLY A 33 -8.82 -24.26 -1.38
CA GLY A 33 -8.44 -22.95 -0.87
C GLY A 33 -7.17 -23.02 -0.02
N GLN A 34 -6.06 -22.48 -0.51
CA GLN A 34 -4.80 -22.38 0.23
C GLN A 34 -4.72 -21.04 0.98
N THR A 35 -5.25 -20.99 2.21
CA THR A 35 -5.29 -19.76 3.02
C THR A 35 -3.91 -19.19 3.30
N GLY A 36 -2.91 -20.03 3.59
CA GLY A 36 -1.54 -19.56 3.87
C GLY A 36 -0.89 -18.83 2.68
N ILE A 37 -1.09 -19.31 1.45
CA ILE A 37 -0.57 -18.63 0.24
C ILE A 37 -1.34 -17.34 -0.01
N GLN A 38 -2.65 -17.34 0.25
CA GLN A 38 -3.49 -16.15 0.11
C GLN A 38 -3.08 -15.04 1.09
N GLU A 39 -2.81 -15.39 2.36
CA GLU A 39 -2.30 -14.45 3.37
C GLU A 39 -0.90 -13.95 3.02
N LEU A 40 0.00 -14.82 2.57
CA LEU A 40 1.33 -14.43 2.10
C LEU A 40 1.25 -13.43 0.94
N ALA A 41 0.37 -13.67 -0.04
CA ALA A 41 0.14 -12.76 -1.15
C ALA A 41 -0.40 -11.40 -0.66
N LEU A 42 -1.33 -11.40 0.31
CA LEU A 42 -1.85 -10.19 0.93
C LEU A 42 -0.74 -9.38 1.62
N TYR A 43 0.09 -10.02 2.44
CA TYR A 43 1.18 -9.36 3.15
C TYR A 43 2.27 -8.86 2.20
N LEU A 44 2.62 -9.64 1.18
CA LEU A 44 3.58 -9.21 0.15
C LEU A 44 3.04 -8.01 -0.64
N HIS A 45 1.75 -8.01 -0.98
CA HIS A 45 1.11 -6.87 -1.62
C HIS A 45 1.18 -5.62 -0.74
N ALA A 46 0.83 -5.73 0.55
CA ALA A 46 0.90 -4.62 1.50
C ALA A 46 2.33 -4.06 1.61
N LEU A 47 3.34 -4.94 1.66
CA LEU A 47 4.75 -4.56 1.70
C LEU A 47 5.16 -3.79 0.44
N ILE A 48 4.77 -4.26 -0.75
CA ILE A 48 5.06 -3.58 -2.02
C ILE A 48 4.37 -2.21 -2.06
N PHE A 49 3.08 -2.16 -1.71
CA PHE A 49 2.30 -0.93 -1.73
C PHE A 49 2.89 0.13 -0.81
N LEU A 50 3.15 -0.21 0.46
CA LEU A 50 3.73 0.72 1.43
C LEU A 50 5.17 1.11 1.07
N GLY A 51 5.96 0.14 0.60
CA GLY A 51 7.34 0.37 0.15
C GLY A 51 7.45 1.31 -1.06
N CYS A 52 6.44 1.31 -1.94
CA CYS A 52 6.35 2.20 -3.10
C CYS A 52 5.58 3.49 -2.82
N ALA A 53 4.80 3.60 -1.74
CA ALA A 53 3.90 4.73 -1.49
C ALA A 53 4.63 6.08 -1.48
N GLY A 54 5.78 6.17 -0.80
CA GLY A 54 6.59 7.39 -0.76
C GLY A 54 7.22 7.74 -2.12
N TRP A 55 7.58 6.74 -2.91
CA TRP A 55 8.10 6.94 -4.27
C TRP A 55 7.01 7.45 -5.21
N ALA A 56 5.82 6.83 -5.19
CA ALA A 56 4.66 7.26 -5.96
C ALA A 56 4.17 8.66 -5.58
N TYR A 57 4.28 9.04 -4.29
CA TYR A 57 3.93 10.38 -3.82
C TYR A 57 4.85 11.46 -4.40
N ILE A 58 6.16 11.22 -4.44
CA ILE A 58 7.14 12.16 -5.02
C ILE A 58 6.99 12.25 -6.55
N ALA A 59 6.68 11.13 -7.20
CA ALA A 59 6.48 11.07 -8.64
C ALA A 59 5.13 11.65 -9.11
N ASP A 60 4.24 12.03 -8.19
CA ASP A 60 2.88 12.50 -8.47
C ASP A 60 2.03 11.46 -9.24
N GLU A 61 2.39 10.17 -9.15
CA GLU A 61 1.76 9.07 -9.89
C GLU A 61 0.57 8.43 -9.16
N HIS A 62 0.33 8.83 -7.91
CA HIS A 62 -0.85 8.38 -7.18
C HIS A 62 -2.09 8.89 -7.91
N VAL A 63 -3.03 8.01 -8.28
CA VAL A 63 -4.27 8.39 -8.96
C VAL A 63 -5.06 9.31 -8.05
N ARG A 64 -5.36 10.53 -8.52
CA ARG A 64 -6.14 11.53 -7.79
C ARG A 64 -7.24 12.06 -8.70
N VAL A 65 -8.37 12.45 -8.11
CA VAL A 65 -9.50 13.03 -8.84
C VAL A 65 -9.44 14.54 -8.64
N ASP A 66 -8.69 15.22 -9.52
CA ASP A 66 -8.11 16.53 -9.24
C ASP A 66 -8.58 17.64 -10.19
N ILE A 67 -9.87 18.00 -10.16
CA ILE A 67 -10.40 19.06 -11.04
C ILE A 67 -9.81 20.45 -10.68
N PHE A 68 -9.73 20.77 -9.39
CA PHE A 68 -9.23 22.08 -8.91
C PHE A 68 -7.73 22.09 -8.65
N TYR A 69 -7.14 20.93 -8.32
CA TYR A 69 -5.72 20.81 -7.99
C TYR A 69 -4.83 20.90 -9.24
N GLN A 70 -5.26 20.34 -10.37
CA GLN A 70 -4.43 20.25 -11.59
C GLN A 70 -3.92 21.62 -12.07
N ASN A 71 -4.80 22.63 -12.12
CA ASN A 71 -4.50 23.99 -12.60
C ASN A 71 -4.03 24.96 -11.49
N ALA A 72 -3.88 24.49 -10.25
CA ALA A 72 -3.51 25.35 -9.14
C ALA A 72 -2.02 25.71 -9.12
N SER A 73 -1.68 26.82 -8.45
CA SER A 73 -0.29 27.26 -8.29
C SER A 73 0.53 26.26 -7.46
N PRO A 74 1.87 26.21 -7.64
CA PRO A 74 2.74 25.31 -6.86
C PRO A 74 2.61 25.51 -5.34
N ALA A 75 2.39 26.75 -4.90
CA ALA A 75 2.18 27.08 -3.49
C ALA A 75 0.88 26.47 -2.94
N TYR A 76 -0.21 26.54 -3.72
CA TYR A 76 -1.49 25.95 -3.35
C TYR A 76 -1.40 24.42 -3.31
N LYS A 77 -0.76 23.80 -4.31
CA LYS A 77 -0.54 22.34 -4.34
C LYS A 77 0.20 21.85 -3.11
N LYS A 78 1.28 22.53 -2.72
CA LYS A 78 2.05 22.21 -1.51
C LYS A 78 1.21 22.38 -0.23
N LEU A 79 0.42 23.45 -0.15
CA LEU A 79 -0.45 23.70 1.00
C LEU A 79 -1.50 22.59 1.17
N ILE A 80 -2.23 22.25 0.10
CA ILE A 80 -3.26 21.22 0.11
C ILE A 80 -2.66 19.85 0.44
N ASN A 81 -1.52 19.50 -0.14
CA ASN A 81 -0.85 18.23 0.18
C ASN A 81 -0.46 18.14 1.66
N ASN A 82 0.11 19.20 2.22
CA ASN A 82 0.51 19.23 3.63
C ASN A 82 -0.70 19.15 4.57
N LEU A 83 -1.75 19.93 4.28
CA LEU A 83 -3.00 19.87 5.05
C LEU A 83 -3.65 18.49 4.92
N GLY A 84 -3.63 17.90 3.73
CA GLY A 84 -4.12 16.55 3.46
C GLY A 84 -3.44 15.50 4.34
N ILE A 85 -2.11 15.57 4.44
CA ILE A 85 -1.31 14.69 5.28
C ILE A 85 -1.64 14.89 6.76
N ILE A 86 -1.69 16.13 7.24
CA ILE A 86 -1.86 16.43 8.67
C ILE A 86 -3.28 16.15 9.14
N LEU A 87 -4.29 16.46 8.34
CA LEU A 87 -5.70 16.39 8.75
C LEU A 87 -6.35 15.03 8.46
N PHE A 88 -5.86 14.30 7.46
CA PHE A 88 -6.48 13.02 7.07
C PHE A 88 -5.52 11.85 7.25
N LEU A 89 -4.33 11.89 6.66
CA LEU A 89 -3.42 10.74 6.68
C LEU A 89 -2.87 10.45 8.09
N ALA A 90 -2.32 11.47 8.77
CA ALA A 90 -1.70 11.30 10.08
C ALA A 90 -2.69 10.85 11.16
N PRO A 91 -3.93 11.41 11.26
CA PRO A 91 -4.93 10.91 12.20
C PRO A 91 -5.37 9.49 11.86
N ALA A 92 -5.58 9.15 10.58
CA ALA A 92 -5.94 7.80 10.17
C ALA A 92 -4.86 6.78 10.55
N MET A 93 -3.58 7.11 10.29
CA MET A 93 -2.45 6.28 10.73
C MET A 93 -2.40 6.13 12.25
N GLY A 94 -2.66 7.21 13.00
CA GLY A 94 -2.70 7.17 14.45
C GLY A 94 -3.80 6.26 14.99
N ILE A 95 -5.02 6.37 14.46
CA ILE A 95 -6.17 5.53 14.84
C ILE A 95 -5.89 4.06 14.52
N ILE A 96 -5.50 3.77 13.28
CA ILE A 96 -5.20 2.39 12.85
C ILE A 96 -4.07 1.81 13.71
N GLY A 97 -3.01 2.59 13.94
CA GLY A 97 -1.87 2.16 14.76
C GLY A 97 -2.28 1.85 16.19
N PHE A 98 -3.08 2.71 16.83
CA PHE A 98 -3.56 2.51 18.20
C PHE A 98 -4.36 1.22 18.35
N TYR A 99 -5.37 1.02 17.49
CA TYR A 99 -6.21 -0.20 17.56
C TYR A 99 -5.50 -1.47 17.08
N SER A 100 -4.45 -1.35 16.28
CA SER A 100 -3.67 -2.52 15.83
C SER A 100 -2.77 -3.09 16.93
N ILE A 101 -2.42 -2.33 17.97
CA ILE A 101 -1.52 -2.80 19.03
C ILE A 101 -2.13 -4.00 19.78
N ASP A 102 -3.38 -3.90 20.20
CA ASP A 102 -4.07 -4.98 20.91
C ASP A 102 -4.18 -6.23 20.04
N PHE A 103 -4.52 -6.04 18.76
CA PHE A 103 -4.60 -7.12 17.78
C PHE A 103 -3.26 -7.86 17.61
N VAL A 104 -2.16 -7.11 17.45
CA VAL A 104 -0.81 -7.68 17.31
C VAL A 104 -0.35 -8.34 18.61
N ALA A 105 -0.70 -7.79 19.77
CA ALA A 105 -0.37 -8.40 21.06
C ALA A 105 -1.06 -9.77 21.23
N THR A 106 -2.29 -9.91 20.73
CA THR A 106 -3.03 -11.18 20.78
C THR A 106 -2.62 -12.20 19.72
N SER A 107 -1.85 -11.84 18.68
CA SER A 107 -1.54 -12.77 17.59
C SER A 107 -0.56 -13.90 17.95
N TRP A 108 0.02 -13.85 19.15
CA TRP A 108 1.04 -14.80 19.65
C TRP A 108 0.58 -15.62 20.87
N ALA A 109 -0.64 -15.37 21.36
CA ALA A 109 -1.25 -16.07 22.48
C ALA A 109 -2.21 -17.16 21.97
#